data_AF-A0A6V7PVG1-F1
#
_entry.id   AF-A0A6V7PVG1-F1
#
_cell.length_a   1.000
_cell.length_b   1.000
_cell.length_c   1.000
_cell.angle_alpha   90.00
_cell.angle_beta   90.00
_cell.angle_gamma   90.00
#
_symmetry.space_group_name_H-M   'P 1'
#
loop_
_entity.id
_entity.type
_entity.pdbx_description
1 polymer ?
#
loop_
_entity_poly.entity_id
_entity_poly.type
_entity_poly.pdbx_seq_one_letter_code
_entity_poly.pdbx_strand_id
1 'polypeptide(L)'
;MWTKIRQEPIQPPDNKKRPGRPKMARKKSASELQTSNKLGRHGVRMTCTKCGEKGHNKATCNRRSRAGVRPLVPKLPVRRNRAEFETTNEATPTPNPIQPTPPPPAQNMRSHFIVRLMPDV
;
A
#
# COMPACT_ATOMS: atom_id res chain seq x y z
N MET A 1 28.50 14.82 -62.47
CA MET A 1 28.81 15.39 -61.14
C MET A 1 27.70 16.37 -60.76
N TRP A 2 27.31 16.47 -59.49
CA TRP A 2 26.27 17.41 -59.07
C TRP A 2 26.83 18.84 -58.94
N THR A 3 26.10 19.81 -59.47
CA THR A 3 26.47 21.24 -59.42
C THR A 3 26.31 21.77 -58.00
N LYS A 4 27.39 22.28 -57.41
CA LYS A 4 27.37 22.90 -56.08
C LYS A 4 26.83 24.32 -56.21
N ILE A 5 25.68 24.57 -55.58
CA ILE A 5 25.06 25.90 -55.53
C ILE A 5 25.67 26.65 -54.34
N ARG A 6 26.09 27.92 -54.54
CA ARG A 6 26.59 28.79 -53.47
C ARG A 6 25.43 29.42 -52.69
N GLN A 7 24.59 28.59 -52.08
CA GLN A 7 23.50 29.05 -51.22
C GLN A 7 23.89 28.87 -49.76
N GLU A 8 23.41 29.78 -48.91
CA GLU A 8 23.51 29.61 -47.47
C GLU A 8 22.85 28.28 -47.07
N PRO A 9 23.46 27.47 -46.19
CA PRO A 9 22.86 26.25 -45.71
C PRO A 9 21.44 26.50 -45.16
N ILE A 10 20.48 25.72 -45.64
CA ILE A 10 19.10 25.80 -45.15
C ILE A 10 19.11 25.47 -43.66
N GLN A 11 18.64 26.40 -42.83
CA GLN A 11 18.51 26.16 -41.40
C GLN A 11 17.43 25.09 -41.15
N PRO A 12 17.68 24.14 -40.25
CA PRO A 12 16.68 23.15 -39.90
C PRO A 12 15.46 23.85 -39.27
N PRO A 13 14.25 23.30 -39.46
CA PRO A 13 13.08 23.80 -38.76
C PRO A 13 13.24 23.64 -37.24
N ASP A 14 12.60 24.53 -36.48
CA ASP A 14 12.62 24.50 -35.03
C ASP A 14 11.99 23.20 -34.48
N ASN A 15 12.65 22.58 -33.51
CA ASN A 15 12.23 21.32 -32.91
C ASN A 15 11.16 21.58 -31.84
N LYS A 16 9.89 21.35 -32.20
CA LYS A 16 8.79 21.37 -31.23
C LYS A 16 8.75 20.05 -30.46
N LYS A 17 8.75 20.12 -29.12
CA LYS A 17 8.49 18.96 -28.26
C LYS A 17 7.10 18.39 -28.57
N ARG A 18 7.08 17.20 -29.13
CA ARG A 18 5.85 16.44 -29.33
C ARG A 18 5.36 15.92 -27.97
N PRO A 19 4.04 15.78 -27.77
CA PRO A 19 3.54 15.08 -26.59
C PRO A 19 4.18 13.69 -26.52
N GLY A 20 4.70 13.35 -25.35
CA GLY A 20 5.35 12.06 -25.11
C GLY A 20 4.37 10.89 -25.24
N ARG A 21 4.92 9.68 -25.30
CA ARG A 21 4.13 8.44 -25.30
C ARG A 21 3.16 8.45 -24.09
N PRO A 22 1.85 8.19 -24.30
CA PRO A 22 0.92 8.00 -23.19
C PRO A 22 1.40 6.93 -22.22
N LYS A 23 1.25 7.18 -20.91
CA LYS A 23 1.71 6.24 -19.88
C LYS A 23 0.98 4.90 -20.01
N MET A 24 1.72 3.80 -19.94
CA MET A 24 1.20 2.43 -20.09
C MET A 24 0.09 2.07 -19.08
N ALA A 25 0.06 2.74 -17.91
CA ALA A 25 -1.02 2.65 -16.95
C ALA A 25 -1.46 4.05 -16.50
N ARG A 26 -2.75 4.34 -16.63
CA ARG A 26 -3.39 5.52 -16.03
C ARG A 26 -3.35 5.40 -14.50
N LYS A 27 -3.23 6.53 -13.79
CA LYS A 27 -3.46 6.59 -12.34
C LYS A 27 -4.96 6.41 -12.08
N LYS A 28 -5.34 5.41 -11.29
CA LYS A 28 -6.74 5.19 -10.88
C LYS A 28 -7.14 6.27 -9.86
N SER A 29 -8.40 6.71 -9.90
CA SER A 29 -8.95 7.66 -8.93
C SER A 29 -9.23 6.99 -7.57
N ALA A 30 -9.40 7.78 -6.50
CA ALA A 30 -9.66 7.25 -5.15
C ALA A 30 -10.99 6.47 -5.04
N SER A 31 -11.94 6.73 -5.95
CA SER A 31 -13.22 6.03 -6.01
C SER A 31 -13.15 4.71 -6.78
N GLU A 32 -12.06 4.44 -7.52
CA GLU A 32 -11.88 3.19 -8.26
C GLU A 32 -11.31 2.11 -7.34
N LEU A 33 -12.09 1.04 -7.11
CA LEU A 33 -11.61 -0.12 -6.37
C LEU A 33 -10.37 -0.73 -7.07
N GLN A 34 -9.26 -0.86 -6.33
CA GLN A 34 -8.07 -1.60 -6.75
C GLN A 34 -8.33 -3.11 -6.70
N THR A 35 -9.35 -3.59 -7.41
CA THR A 35 -9.60 -5.02 -7.52
C THR A 35 -8.59 -5.61 -8.49
N SER A 36 -7.69 -6.46 -8.01
CA SER A 36 -7.03 -7.41 -8.90
C SER A 36 -8.12 -8.36 -9.40
N ASN A 37 -8.44 -8.32 -10.70
CA ASN A 37 -9.35 -9.28 -11.36
C ASN A 37 -8.85 -10.74 -11.32
N LYS A 38 -7.85 -11.05 -10.50
CA LYS A 38 -7.23 -12.36 -10.37
C LYS A 38 -7.54 -12.87 -8.97
N LEU A 39 -8.15 -14.04 -8.90
CA LEU A 39 -8.25 -14.80 -7.67
C LEU A 39 -6.84 -15.24 -7.26
N GLY A 40 -6.49 -15.02 -5.99
CA GLY A 40 -5.24 -15.52 -5.43
C GLY A 40 -5.27 -17.06 -5.37
N ARG A 41 -4.09 -17.71 -5.42
CA ARG A 41 -3.98 -19.18 -5.34
C ARG A 41 -4.14 -19.73 -3.91
N HIS A 42 -4.85 -19.01 -3.04
CA HIS A 42 -5.08 -19.43 -1.66
C HIS A 42 -6.01 -20.65 -1.66
N GLY A 43 -5.69 -21.68 -0.88
CA GLY A 43 -6.49 -22.91 -0.78
C GLY A 43 -6.24 -23.96 -1.88
N VAL A 44 -5.47 -23.64 -2.93
CA VAL A 44 -5.16 -24.62 -3.98
C VAL A 44 -4.04 -25.56 -3.50
N ARG A 45 -4.35 -26.84 -3.38
CA ARG A 45 -3.35 -27.89 -3.14
C ARG A 45 -2.51 -28.11 -4.40
N MET A 46 -1.24 -27.72 -4.35
CA MET A 46 -0.31 -27.92 -5.45
C MET A 46 -0.01 -29.42 -5.65
N THR A 47 0.12 -29.82 -6.91
CA THR A 47 0.57 -31.15 -7.33
C THR A 47 2.03 -31.10 -7.75
N CYS A 48 2.81 -32.07 -7.30
CA CYS A 48 4.20 -32.18 -7.67
C CYS A 48 4.34 -32.72 -9.10
N THR A 49 5.00 -32.00 -9.99
CA THR A 49 5.25 -32.47 -11.36
C THR A 49 6.24 -33.63 -11.47
N LYS A 50 7.01 -33.94 -10.40
CA LYS A 50 7.94 -35.07 -10.36
C LYS A 50 7.29 -36.39 -9.95
N CYS A 51 6.36 -36.37 -8.99
CA CYS A 51 5.76 -37.59 -8.43
C CYS A 51 4.24 -37.65 -8.53
N GLY A 52 3.57 -36.60 -8.99
CA GLY A 52 2.12 -36.51 -9.11
C GLY A 52 1.37 -36.30 -7.79
N GLU A 53 2.04 -36.42 -6.65
CA GLU A 53 1.42 -36.31 -5.33
C GLU A 53 1.08 -34.85 -4.96
N LYS A 54 0.02 -34.67 -4.17
CA LYS A 54 -0.43 -33.37 -3.67
C LYS A 54 0.33 -32.99 -2.38
N GLY A 55 0.48 -31.69 -2.12
CA GLY A 55 1.00 -31.18 -0.84
C GLY A 55 2.48 -30.78 -0.85
N HIS A 56 3.18 -30.96 -1.97
CA HIS A 56 4.53 -30.45 -2.15
C HIS A 56 4.81 -30.09 -3.61
N ASN A 57 5.84 -29.28 -3.85
CA ASN A 57 6.25 -28.88 -5.19
C ASN A 57 7.51 -29.66 -5.62
N LYS A 58 7.86 -29.60 -6.91
CA LYS A 58 9.10 -30.20 -7.48
C LYS A 58 10.37 -29.91 -6.67
N ALA A 59 10.43 -28.73 -6.03
CA ALA A 59 11.56 -28.27 -5.22
C ALA A 59 11.70 -29.00 -3.88
N THR A 60 10.59 -29.43 -3.27
CA THR A 60 10.56 -30.11 -1.96
C THR A 60 10.18 -31.58 -2.09
N CYS A 61 10.16 -32.11 -3.31
CA CYS A 61 9.87 -33.50 -3.57
C CYS A 61 10.98 -34.39 -3.03
N ASN A 62 10.61 -35.34 -2.16
CA ASN A 62 11.53 -36.31 -1.57
C ASN A 62 11.91 -37.44 -2.55
N ARG A 63 11.22 -37.55 -3.69
CA ARG A 63 11.56 -38.52 -4.72
C ARG A 63 12.86 -38.07 -5.40
N ARG A 64 13.96 -38.74 -5.06
CA ARG A 64 15.29 -38.51 -5.63
C ARG A 64 15.17 -38.55 -7.16
N SER A 65 15.58 -37.48 -7.84
CA SER A 65 15.94 -37.61 -9.25
C SER A 65 17.00 -38.71 -9.32
N ARG A 66 16.91 -39.62 -10.30
CA ARG A 66 17.93 -40.65 -10.57
C ARG A 66 19.27 -40.05 -11.07
N ALA A 67 19.59 -38.85 -10.62
CA ALA A 67 20.84 -38.14 -10.84
C ALA A 67 21.17 -37.39 -9.55
N GLY A 68 22.17 -37.91 -8.84
CA GLY A 68 22.94 -37.19 -7.83
C GLY A 68 22.24 -36.93 -6.50
N VAL A 69 22.74 -37.55 -5.44
CA VAL A 69 22.41 -37.29 -4.04
C VAL A 69 22.54 -35.79 -3.73
N ARG A 70 21.45 -35.14 -3.33
CA ARG A 70 21.53 -33.94 -2.48
C ARG A 70 20.96 -34.33 -1.12
N PRO A 71 21.70 -34.16 -0.01
CA PRO A 71 21.17 -34.41 1.31
C PRO A 71 19.91 -33.57 1.54
N LEU A 72 18.93 -34.13 2.24
CA LEU A 72 17.87 -33.37 2.90
C LEU A 72 18.53 -32.52 3.99
N VAL A 73 19.19 -31.43 3.63
CA VAL A 73 19.60 -30.43 4.63
C VAL A 73 18.31 -29.90 5.24
N PRO A 74 18.10 -30.07 6.57
CA PRO A 74 17.07 -29.32 7.26
C PRO A 74 17.31 -27.84 6.95
N LYS A 75 16.27 -27.12 6.55
CA LYS A 75 16.37 -25.68 6.32
C LYS A 75 16.84 -25.04 7.61
N LEU A 76 18.11 -24.65 7.67
CA LEU A 76 18.55 -23.65 8.64
C LEU A 76 17.62 -22.44 8.50
N PRO A 77 17.15 -21.84 9.60
CA PRO A 77 16.31 -20.66 9.52
C PRO A 77 17.11 -19.55 8.85
N VAL A 78 16.88 -19.36 7.55
CA VAL A 78 17.37 -18.17 6.85
C VAL A 78 16.63 -17.00 7.50
N ARG A 79 17.34 -16.26 8.37
CA ARG A 79 16.90 -14.95 8.81
C ARG A 79 16.83 -14.08 7.57
N ARG A 80 15.64 -13.98 7.00
CA ARG A 80 15.34 -12.91 6.05
C ARG A 80 15.31 -11.65 6.90
N ASN A 81 16.23 -10.73 6.63
CA ASN A 81 16.16 -9.38 7.15
C ASN A 81 14.88 -8.76 6.56
N ARG A 82 13.76 -8.98 7.25
CA ARG A 82 12.58 -8.17 7.05
C ARG A 82 13.02 -6.81 7.56
N ALA A 83 13.17 -5.84 6.68
CA ALA A 83 13.20 -4.45 7.10
C ALA A 83 11.91 -4.25 7.91
N GLU A 84 12.05 -4.25 9.23
CA GLU A 84 11.04 -3.72 10.12
C GLU A 84 11.00 -2.25 9.73
N PHE A 85 9.93 -1.86 9.06
CA PHE A 85 9.63 -0.45 9.01
C PHE A 85 9.38 -0.09 10.48
N GLU A 86 10.31 0.63 11.08
CA GLU A 86 10.03 1.36 12.30
C GLU A 86 8.85 2.26 11.95
N THR A 87 7.66 1.81 12.33
CA THR A 87 6.64 2.78 12.70
C THR A 87 7.25 3.47 13.89
N THR A 88 7.79 4.68 13.70
CA THR A 88 7.75 5.66 14.78
C THR A 88 6.28 5.82 15.11
N ASN A 89 5.80 4.99 16.03
CA ASN A 89 4.69 5.35 16.88
C ASN A 89 5.24 6.46 17.76
N GLU A 90 5.18 7.71 17.27
CA GLU A 90 4.96 8.81 18.20
C GLU A 90 3.70 8.41 18.96
N ALA A 91 3.92 8.00 20.21
CA ALA A 91 2.89 7.80 21.19
C ALA A 91 2.19 9.16 21.36
N THR A 92 1.10 9.36 20.63
CA THR A 92 0.02 10.19 21.16
C THR A 92 -0.43 9.49 22.45
N PRO A 93 -0.35 10.12 23.63
CA PRO A 93 -0.82 9.48 24.85
C PRO A 93 -2.32 9.26 24.73
N THR A 94 -2.72 7.99 24.68
CA THR A 94 -4.11 7.58 24.90
C THR A 94 -4.52 8.03 26.30
N PRO A 95 -5.54 8.89 26.47
CA PRO A 95 -6.08 9.14 27.79
C PRO A 95 -6.77 7.88 28.33
N ASN A 96 -6.55 7.61 29.61
CA ASN A 96 -7.15 6.53 30.40
C ASN A 96 -8.67 6.38 30.16
N PRO A 97 -9.24 5.17 30.29
CA PRO A 97 -10.70 5.00 30.34
C PRO A 97 -11.25 5.71 31.59
N ILE A 98 -12.02 6.79 31.37
CA ILE A 98 -12.77 7.46 32.44
C ILE A 98 -13.96 6.56 32.79
N GLN A 99 -14.00 6.11 34.05
CA GLN A 99 -15.17 5.44 34.63
C GLN A 99 -16.38 6.40 34.58
N PRO A 100 -17.61 5.93 34.34
CA PRO A 100 -18.78 6.78 34.43
C PRO A 100 -18.95 7.25 35.88
N THR A 101 -18.85 8.56 36.11
CA THR A 101 -19.14 9.19 37.41
C THR A 101 -20.66 9.16 37.66
N PRO A 102 -21.12 9.00 38.92
CA PRO A 102 -22.53 9.13 39.25
C PRO A 102 -22.99 10.59 39.07
N PRO A 103 -24.25 10.84 38.67
CA PRO A 103 -24.75 12.20 38.51
C PRO A 103 -24.81 12.93 39.87
N PRO A 104 -24.52 14.24 39.91
CA PRO A 104 -24.65 15.03 41.12
C PRO A 104 -26.13 15.13 41.56
N PRO A 105 -26.42 15.25 42.87
CA PRO A 105 -27.78 15.41 43.36
C PRO A 105 -28.37 16.74 42.88
N ALA A 106 -29.64 16.71 42.48
CA ALA A 106 -30.38 17.86 41.98
C ALA A 106 -30.33 19.03 42.98
N GLN A 107 -29.70 20.13 42.60
CA GLN A 107 -29.71 21.38 43.35
C GLN A 107 -30.90 22.23 42.89
N ASN A 108 -31.80 22.50 43.83
CA ASN A 108 -32.99 23.33 43.69
C ASN A 108 -32.60 24.80 43.42
N MET A 109 -32.85 25.30 42.22
CA MET A 109 -32.62 26.70 41.86
C MET A 109 -33.86 27.54 42.22
N ARG A 110 -33.86 28.12 43.42
CA ARG A 110 -34.73 29.25 43.78
C ARG A 110 -34.33 30.47 42.94
N SER A 111 -35.22 30.91 42.06
CA SER A 111 -35.03 32.09 41.20
C SER A 111 -35.03 33.38 42.02
N HIS A 112 -33.92 34.11 42.04
CA HIS A 112 -33.90 35.51 42.44
C HIS A 112 -33.95 36.39 41.18
N PHE A 113 -35.12 36.98 40.91
CA PHE A 113 -35.30 38.01 39.90
C PHE A 113 -34.65 39.31 40.37
N ILE A 114 -33.67 39.83 39.61
CA ILE A 114 -33.17 41.20 39.75
C ILE A 114 -33.66 42.00 38.54
N VAL A 115 -34.51 42.99 38.82
CA VAL A 115 -34.99 43.98 37.86
C VAL A 115 -33.84 44.93 37.54
N ARG A 116 -33.50 45.11 36.26
CA ARG A 116 -32.55 46.15 35.82
C ARG A 116 -33.33 47.23 35.08
N LEU A 117 -33.47 48.38 35.74
CA LEU A 117 -33.92 49.65 35.17
C LEU A 117 -33.07 50.00 33.94
N MET A 118 -33.73 50.39 32.85
CA MET A 118 -33.15 51.18 31.76
C MET A 118 -33.51 52.66 31.99
N PRO A 119 -32.60 53.62 31.72
CA PRO A 119 -32.83 55.04 31.93
C PRO A 119 -33.60 55.72 30.79
N ASP A 120 -34.39 56.73 31.14
CA ASP A 120 -35.15 57.61 30.26
C ASP A 120 -34.27 58.44 29.31
N VAL A 121 -34.63 58.43 28.02
CA VAL A 121 -34.48 59.52 27.03
C VAL A 121 -35.70 59.50 26.11
#